data_AF-A0A933NTY1-F1
#
_entry.id   AF-A0A933NTY1-F1
#
_cell.length_a   1.000
_cell.length_b   1.000
_cell.length_c   1.000
_cell.angle_alpha   90.00
_cell.angle_beta   90.00
_cell.angle_gamma   90.00
#
_symmetry.space_group_name_H-M   'P 1'
#
loop_
_entity.id
_entity.type
_entity.pdbx_description
1 polymer ?
#
loop_
_entity_poly.entity_id
_entity_poly.type
_entity_poly.pdbx_seq_one_letter_code
_entity_poly.pdbx_strand_id
1 'polypeptide(L)'
;MLKKALSGVVVAVCAVAMTQAQGGRQGGGRGAAQEDRFPTPQQFAASTQAQRHVAAAMKIARTDLVAEAKAFCTPTGPQRPALARQAQGLPAEPDRLLEPIKIFDNLYYFGFSDVGAWAIPTSAGIILFDTLNNGDEARDVLVGGLRKVGLDPAQIKYVIVGHGHNDHTGGGVYLQNAFKPRVLMGAPDWDTTLRNARPDRPAMMRDSDVTDGQTVTLGDTTVTLMLTPGHTPGTIAMLMPARFRGRTHTALMLSGTQMPTPQSLGAFEHVFNDVAKKQRAETALGGHPDILINTLPAMEALGRQYPTGAHPFLYPPERFGRYLDIVLECGRARLAAMESGTF
;
A
#
# COMPACT_ATOMS: atom_id res chain seq x y z
N MET A 1 -83.88 13.50 33.14
CA MET A 1 -84.43 12.39 32.34
C MET A 1 -83.63 12.27 31.05
N LEU A 2 -83.17 11.05 30.73
CA LEU A 2 -82.42 10.69 29.52
C LEU A 2 -83.11 11.17 28.22
N LYS A 3 -82.33 11.60 27.21
CA LYS A 3 -82.11 10.83 25.97
C LYS A 3 -81.09 11.50 25.03
N LYS A 4 -80.36 10.62 24.35
CA LYS A 4 -79.27 10.79 23.37
C LYS A 4 -79.70 11.47 22.07
N ALA A 5 -78.75 12.13 21.39
CA ALA A 5 -78.53 11.95 19.96
C ALA A 5 -77.08 12.35 19.57
N LEU A 6 -76.37 11.41 18.95
CA LEU A 6 -75.07 11.59 18.30
C LEU A 6 -75.22 12.34 16.97
N SER A 7 -74.19 13.04 16.53
CA SER A 7 -73.61 12.87 15.17
C SER A 7 -72.33 13.69 14.96
N GLY A 8 -71.25 13.01 14.56
CA GLY A 8 -70.28 13.52 13.58
C GLY A 8 -69.10 14.35 14.08
N VAL A 9 -68.08 13.71 14.66
CA VAL A 9 -66.72 14.28 14.69
C VAL A 9 -65.93 13.67 13.53
N VAL A 10 -65.55 14.53 12.58
CA VAL A 10 -64.57 14.21 11.53
C VAL A 10 -63.20 14.22 12.19
N VAL A 11 -62.59 13.04 12.36
CA VAL A 11 -61.18 12.91 12.74
C VAL A 11 -60.36 13.02 11.45
N ALA A 12 -59.68 14.14 11.27
CA ALA A 12 -58.64 14.29 10.26
C ALA A 12 -57.44 13.43 10.68
N VAL A 13 -57.28 12.28 10.02
CA VAL A 13 -56.08 11.45 10.13
C VAL A 13 -55.00 12.12 9.26
N CYS A 14 -54.06 12.82 9.90
CA CYS A 14 -52.79 13.20 9.28
C CYS A 14 -51.98 11.92 9.04
N ALA A 15 -52.05 11.40 7.81
CA ALA A 15 -51.12 10.39 7.33
C ALA A 15 -49.73 11.04 7.18
N VAL A 16 -48.82 10.75 8.11
CA VAL A 16 -47.40 11.02 7.92
C VAL A 16 -46.90 10.05 6.86
N ALA A 17 -46.74 10.54 5.63
CA ALA A 17 -46.07 9.80 4.58
C ALA A 17 -44.60 9.62 4.97
N MET A 18 -44.22 8.38 5.34
CA MET A 18 -42.82 7.98 5.36
C MET A 18 -42.33 7.92 3.91
N THR A 19 -41.76 9.02 3.43
CA THR A 19 -40.94 8.99 2.21
C THR A 19 -39.70 8.17 2.51
N GLN A 20 -39.69 6.93 2.01
CA GLN A 20 -38.45 6.18 1.83
C GLN A 20 -37.56 6.98 0.89
N ALA A 21 -36.56 7.67 1.45
CA ALA A 21 -35.47 8.21 0.68
C ALA A 21 -34.70 7.03 0.08
N GLN A 22 -35.03 6.67 -1.15
CA GLN A 22 -34.19 5.83 -1.98
C GLN A 22 -32.87 6.59 -2.19
N GLY A 23 -31.89 6.26 -1.35
CA GLY A 23 -30.51 6.68 -1.52
C GLY A 23 -29.96 6.06 -2.80
N GLY A 24 -30.14 6.76 -3.92
CA GLY A 24 -29.45 6.47 -5.16
C GLY A 24 -27.95 6.52 -4.91
N ARG A 25 -27.30 5.35 -4.91
CA ARG A 25 -25.85 5.23 -5.09
C ARG A 25 -25.51 5.87 -6.43
N GLN A 26 -25.07 7.13 -6.40
CA GLN A 26 -24.34 7.70 -7.52
C GLN A 26 -23.03 6.93 -7.65
N GLY A 27 -22.93 6.15 -8.71
CA GLY A 27 -21.69 5.52 -9.14
C GLY A 27 -20.64 6.60 -9.38
N GLY A 28 -19.65 6.67 -8.50
CA GLY A 28 -18.44 7.44 -8.75
C GLY A 28 -17.79 6.91 -10.03
N GLY A 29 -17.55 7.80 -10.98
CA GLY A 29 -17.00 7.47 -12.30
C GLY A 29 -15.75 6.59 -12.19
N ARG A 30 -15.89 5.32 -12.58
CA ARG A 30 -14.80 4.52 -13.13
C ARG A 30 -14.67 4.90 -14.61
N GLY A 31 -13.45 4.95 -15.14
CA GLY A 31 -13.25 4.68 -16.56
C GLY A 31 -12.67 5.78 -17.45
N ALA A 32 -11.67 6.54 -17.00
CA ALA A 32 -10.78 7.21 -17.97
C ALA A 32 -9.32 7.11 -17.53
N ALA A 33 -8.99 7.56 -16.31
CA ALA A 33 -7.61 7.58 -15.83
C ALA A 33 -6.99 6.19 -15.49
N GLN A 34 -7.80 5.14 -15.40
CA GLN A 34 -7.35 3.78 -15.07
C GLN A 34 -7.20 2.90 -16.32
N GLU A 35 -7.92 3.21 -17.41
CA GLU A 35 -7.89 2.44 -18.66
C GLU A 35 -6.60 2.67 -19.45
N ASP A 36 -6.01 3.86 -19.36
CA ASP A 36 -4.76 4.20 -20.06
C ASP A 36 -3.48 3.72 -19.33
N ARG A 37 -3.59 3.15 -18.12
CA ARG A 37 -2.43 2.76 -17.30
C ARG A 37 -1.96 1.34 -17.52
N PHE A 38 -2.79 0.49 -18.12
CA PHE A 38 -2.52 -0.93 -18.29
C PHE A 38 -2.96 -1.39 -19.68
N PRO A 39 -2.24 -2.35 -20.29
CA PRO A 39 -2.76 -3.03 -21.46
C PRO A 39 -4.03 -3.81 -21.11
N THR A 40 -4.94 -3.93 -22.07
CA THR A 40 -6.05 -4.89 -21.99
C THR A 40 -5.50 -6.33 -21.99
N PRO A 41 -6.26 -7.32 -21.48
CA PRO A 41 -5.88 -8.73 -21.59
C PRO A 41 -5.57 -9.15 -23.03
N GLN A 42 -6.32 -8.61 -24.01
CA GLN A 42 -6.11 -8.88 -25.43
C GLN A 42 -4.80 -8.28 -25.94
N GLN A 43 -4.50 -7.02 -25.61
CA GLN A 43 -3.22 -6.38 -25.98
C GLN A 43 -2.03 -7.13 -25.38
N PHE A 44 -2.11 -7.50 -24.10
CA PHE A 44 -1.04 -8.21 -23.41
C PHE A 44 -0.79 -9.61 -24.02
N ALA A 45 -1.86 -10.35 -24.32
CA ALA A 45 -1.76 -11.69 -24.91
C ALA A 45 -1.27 -11.65 -26.37
N ALA A 46 -1.68 -10.64 -27.16
CA ALA A 46 -1.33 -10.54 -28.57
C ALA A 46 0.10 -10.00 -28.81
N SER A 47 0.67 -9.24 -27.87
CA SER A 47 2.00 -8.65 -28.04
C SER A 47 3.11 -9.70 -27.94
N THR A 48 3.75 -10.02 -29.07
CA THR A 48 4.90 -10.93 -29.11
C THR A 48 6.04 -10.44 -28.22
N GLN A 49 6.26 -9.13 -28.14
CA GLN A 49 7.30 -8.56 -27.28
C GLN A 49 6.95 -8.72 -25.80
N ALA A 50 5.69 -8.50 -25.41
CA ALA A 50 5.25 -8.76 -24.04
C ALA A 50 5.48 -10.24 -23.66
N GLN A 51 5.10 -11.17 -24.54
CA GLN A 51 5.27 -12.61 -24.27
C GLN A 51 6.75 -13.03 -24.18
N ARG A 52 7.67 -12.35 -24.89
CA ARG A 52 9.13 -12.57 -24.70
C ARG A 52 9.60 -12.19 -23.30
N HIS A 53 9.15 -11.05 -22.78
CA HIS A 53 9.46 -10.62 -21.42
C HIS A 53 8.84 -11.55 -20.36
N VAL A 54 7.60 -12.01 -20.57
CA VAL A 54 6.98 -13.03 -19.70
C VAL A 54 7.80 -14.32 -19.68
N ALA A 55 8.26 -14.81 -20.83
CA ALA A 55 9.11 -15.99 -20.91
C ALA A 55 10.46 -15.78 -20.20
N ALA A 56 11.06 -14.59 -20.31
CA ALA A 56 12.29 -14.25 -19.60
C ALA A 56 12.08 -14.26 -18.07
N ALA A 57 11.00 -13.64 -17.58
CA ALA A 57 10.62 -13.67 -16.16
C ALA A 57 10.45 -15.10 -15.64
N MET A 58 9.76 -15.96 -16.39
CA MET A 58 9.59 -17.37 -16.02
C MET A 58 10.90 -18.16 -16.00
N LYS A 59 11.87 -17.83 -16.87
CA LYS A 59 13.22 -18.43 -16.84
C LYS A 59 14.01 -17.97 -15.61
N ILE A 60 13.92 -16.69 -15.26
CA ILE A 60 14.56 -16.11 -14.06
C ILE A 60 13.95 -16.73 -12.79
N ALA A 61 12.65 -17.01 -12.81
CA ALA A 61 11.93 -17.58 -11.69
C ALA A 61 12.43 -18.95 -11.24
N ARG A 62 13.04 -19.73 -12.17
CA ARG A 62 13.42 -21.13 -11.92
C ARG A 62 12.23 -21.89 -11.32
N THR A 63 12.46 -22.74 -10.33
CA THR A 63 11.40 -23.48 -9.63
C THR A 63 10.89 -22.75 -8.38
N ASP A 64 11.62 -21.75 -7.88
CA ASP A 64 11.44 -21.20 -6.53
C ASP A 64 10.82 -19.80 -6.49
N LEU A 65 10.50 -19.20 -7.66
CA LEU A 65 9.79 -17.92 -7.76
C LEU A 65 8.65 -17.94 -8.81
N VAL A 66 8.15 -19.13 -9.15
CA VAL A 66 7.13 -19.30 -10.20
C VAL A 66 5.82 -18.63 -9.83
N ALA A 67 5.43 -18.65 -8.55
CA ALA A 67 4.20 -18.03 -8.09
C ALA A 67 4.26 -16.50 -8.22
N GLU A 68 5.40 -15.92 -7.85
CA GLU A 68 5.71 -14.50 -7.95
C GLU A 68 5.72 -14.07 -9.42
N ALA A 69 6.40 -14.81 -10.30
CA ALA A 69 6.40 -14.51 -11.74
C ALA A 69 4.99 -14.53 -12.32
N LYS A 70 4.17 -15.54 -11.99
CA LYS A 70 2.76 -15.60 -12.44
C LYS A 70 1.92 -14.45 -11.90
N ALA A 71 2.13 -14.03 -10.65
CA ALA A 71 1.40 -12.93 -10.04
C ALA A 71 1.75 -11.58 -10.68
N PHE A 72 3.03 -11.37 -11.03
CA PHE A 72 3.50 -10.11 -11.60
C PHE A 72 3.31 -9.99 -13.12
N CYS A 73 3.45 -11.09 -13.86
CA CYS A 73 3.35 -11.10 -15.32
C CYS A 73 1.90 -11.23 -15.79
N THR A 74 1.08 -10.27 -15.39
CA THR A 74 -0.30 -10.08 -15.82
C THR A 74 -0.46 -8.69 -16.44
N PRO A 75 -1.55 -8.41 -17.16
CA PRO A 75 -1.77 -7.09 -17.76
C PRO A 75 -1.72 -5.94 -16.74
N THR A 76 -2.15 -6.20 -15.50
CA THR A 76 -2.22 -5.20 -14.43
C THR A 76 -1.14 -5.35 -13.36
N GLY A 77 -0.32 -6.39 -13.42
CA GLY A 77 0.50 -6.83 -12.29
C GLY A 77 -0.33 -7.35 -11.11
N PRO A 78 0.27 -7.51 -9.91
CA PRO A 78 -0.45 -7.94 -8.73
C PRO A 78 -1.47 -6.87 -8.34
N GLN A 79 -2.68 -7.32 -8.01
CA GLN A 79 -3.80 -6.47 -7.59
C GLN A 79 -4.27 -6.90 -6.21
N ARG A 80 -4.88 -5.96 -5.47
CA ARG A 80 -5.57 -6.28 -4.23
C ARG A 80 -6.61 -7.38 -4.47
N PRO A 81 -6.66 -8.46 -3.67
CA PRO A 81 -7.69 -9.51 -3.75
C PRO A 81 -9.10 -8.93 -3.77
N ALA A 82 -9.37 -7.91 -2.95
CA ALA A 82 -10.66 -7.20 -2.95
C ALA A 82 -11.03 -6.65 -4.34
N LEU A 83 -10.09 -5.98 -5.04
CA LEU A 83 -10.30 -5.44 -6.38
C LEU A 83 -10.42 -6.55 -7.43
N ALA A 84 -9.57 -7.58 -7.34
CA ALA A 84 -9.61 -8.72 -8.25
C ALA A 84 -10.94 -9.48 -8.19
N ARG A 85 -11.48 -9.68 -6.97
CA ARG A 85 -12.80 -10.29 -6.75
C ARG A 85 -13.94 -9.43 -7.29
N GLN A 86 -13.90 -8.12 -7.02
CA GLN A 86 -14.89 -7.18 -7.54
C GLN A 86 -14.92 -7.17 -9.08
N ALA A 87 -13.75 -7.24 -9.74
CA ALA A 87 -13.65 -7.33 -11.19
C ALA A 87 -14.30 -8.60 -11.76
N GLN A 88 -14.43 -9.65 -10.95
CA GLN A 88 -15.12 -10.91 -11.29
C GLN A 88 -16.61 -10.91 -10.87
N GLY A 89 -17.14 -9.78 -10.39
CA GLY A 89 -18.51 -9.69 -9.87
C GLY A 89 -18.72 -10.39 -8.52
N LEU A 90 -17.64 -10.78 -7.85
CA LEU A 90 -17.69 -11.40 -6.52
C LEU A 90 -17.71 -10.32 -5.43
N PRO A 91 -18.28 -10.61 -4.24
CA PRO A 91 -18.14 -9.75 -3.07
C PRO A 91 -16.66 -9.50 -2.77
N ALA A 92 -16.34 -8.26 -2.40
CA ALA A 92 -15.00 -7.91 -1.92
C ALA A 92 -14.63 -8.80 -0.73
N GLU A 93 -13.35 -9.16 -0.66
CA GLU A 93 -12.84 -9.82 0.54
C GLU A 93 -12.99 -8.87 1.73
N PRO A 94 -13.51 -9.32 2.88
CA PRO A 94 -13.61 -8.47 4.06
C PRO A 94 -12.23 -7.99 4.49
N ASP A 95 -12.09 -6.70 4.71
CA ASP A 95 -10.86 -6.17 5.28
C ASP A 95 -10.83 -6.46 6.79
N ARG A 96 -9.84 -7.24 7.22
CA ARG A 96 -9.73 -7.76 8.58
C ARG A 96 -8.68 -6.97 9.33
N LEU A 97 -9.05 -6.39 10.47
CA LEU A 97 -8.09 -5.84 11.40
C LEU A 97 -7.13 -6.93 11.88
N LEU A 98 -5.83 -6.69 11.75
CA LEU A 98 -4.79 -7.58 12.24
C LEU A 98 -4.30 -7.08 13.59
N GLU A 99 -4.05 -8.03 14.50
CA GLU A 99 -3.32 -7.73 15.74
C GLU A 99 -1.94 -7.17 15.41
N PRO A 100 -1.39 -6.19 16.15
CA PRO A 100 -0.06 -5.67 15.91
C PRO A 100 0.99 -6.78 15.81
N ILE A 101 1.74 -6.81 14.71
CA ILE A 101 2.68 -7.89 14.43
C ILE A 101 4.10 -7.36 14.54
N LYS A 102 4.89 -7.97 15.40
CA LYS A 102 6.34 -7.77 15.41
C LYS A 102 6.96 -8.61 14.29
N ILE A 103 7.28 -7.96 13.17
CA ILE A 103 7.79 -8.61 11.96
C ILE A 103 9.27 -8.91 12.11
N PHE A 104 10.04 -7.97 12.64
CA PHE A 104 11.45 -8.13 13.02
C PHE A 104 11.67 -7.53 14.42
N ASP A 105 12.87 -7.69 14.97
CA ASP A 105 13.20 -7.22 16.33
C ASP A 105 12.91 -5.71 16.50
N ASN A 106 13.05 -4.93 15.42
CA ASN A 106 12.84 -3.49 15.33
C ASN A 106 11.84 -3.06 14.22
N LEU A 107 11.00 -3.95 13.69
CA LEU A 107 10.02 -3.58 12.64
C LEU A 107 8.66 -4.19 12.94
N TYR A 108 7.64 -3.34 12.97
CA TYR A 108 6.28 -3.70 13.36
C TYR A 108 5.30 -3.35 12.23
N TYR A 109 4.24 -4.15 12.12
CA TYR A 109 3.11 -3.92 11.23
C TYR A 109 1.84 -3.63 12.04
N PHE A 110 1.07 -2.65 11.59
CA PHE A 110 -0.23 -2.25 12.16
C PHE A 110 -1.22 -2.02 11.03
N GLY A 111 -2.48 -2.40 11.23
CA GLY A 111 -3.53 -2.17 10.24
C GLY A 111 -4.27 -3.45 9.91
N PHE A 112 -4.61 -3.59 8.65
CA PHE A 112 -5.58 -4.57 8.20
C PHE A 112 -4.94 -5.58 7.24
N SER A 113 -5.74 -6.55 6.79
CA SER A 113 -5.31 -7.51 5.78
C SER A 113 -5.11 -6.89 4.41
N ASP A 114 -5.74 -5.75 4.14
CA ASP A 114 -5.67 -5.08 2.85
C ASP A 114 -4.71 -3.87 2.84
N VAL A 115 -4.66 -3.05 3.90
CA VAL A 115 -3.73 -1.92 4.01
C VAL A 115 -3.15 -1.80 5.42
N GLY A 116 -1.89 -1.38 5.52
CA GLY A 116 -1.22 -1.20 6.80
C GLY A 116 -0.17 -0.09 6.81
N ALA A 117 0.27 0.18 8.02
CA ALA A 117 1.34 1.09 8.36
C ALA A 117 2.44 0.32 9.11
N TRP A 118 3.67 0.79 9.00
CA TRP A 118 4.83 0.16 9.63
C TRP A 118 5.47 1.11 10.64
N ALA A 119 6.17 0.54 11.63
CA ALA A 119 6.97 1.32 12.57
C ALA A 119 8.33 0.70 12.82
N ILE A 120 9.37 1.55 12.84
CA ILE A 120 10.70 1.21 13.34
C ILE A 120 10.97 2.03 14.61
N PRO A 121 10.91 1.41 15.81
CA PRO A 121 11.50 2.02 16.99
C PRO A 121 13.02 2.05 16.88
N THR A 122 13.60 3.17 17.29
CA THR A 122 15.04 3.47 17.27
C THR A 122 15.48 3.92 18.67
N SER A 123 16.77 4.12 18.87
CA SER A 123 17.30 4.70 20.12
C SER A 123 16.86 6.16 20.39
N ALA A 124 16.34 6.89 19.39
CA ALA A 124 15.97 8.30 19.51
C ALA A 124 14.48 8.58 19.21
N GLY A 125 13.66 7.54 19.05
CA GLY A 125 12.23 7.65 18.78
C GLY A 125 11.74 6.67 17.72
N ILE A 126 10.58 6.96 17.13
CA ILE A 126 9.89 6.07 16.19
C ILE A 126 9.82 6.74 14.81
N ILE A 127 10.14 5.97 13.77
CA ILE A 127 9.85 6.27 12.37
C ILE A 127 8.60 5.48 11.98
N LEU A 128 7.56 6.17 11.50
CA LEU A 128 6.37 5.56 10.94
C LEU A 128 6.41 5.59 9.41
N PHE A 129 5.80 4.57 8.79
CA PHE A 129 5.63 4.46 7.35
C PHE A 129 4.15 4.28 7.04
N ASP A 130 3.59 5.19 6.25
CA ASP A 130 2.16 5.34 5.96
C ASP A 130 1.28 5.61 7.21
N THR A 131 0.01 5.98 6.98
CA THR A 131 -0.87 6.51 8.03
C THR A 131 -2.29 5.93 8.06
N LEU A 132 -2.55 4.85 7.31
CA LEU A 132 -3.87 4.22 7.17
C LEU A 132 -4.93 5.16 6.52
N ASN A 133 -6.19 4.71 6.49
CA ASN A 133 -7.23 5.31 5.64
C ASN A 133 -7.82 6.62 6.16
N ASN A 134 -7.76 6.87 7.46
CA ASN A 134 -8.40 8.03 8.10
C ASN A 134 -7.85 8.27 9.53
N GLY A 135 -8.25 9.40 10.12
CA GLY A 135 -7.81 9.79 11.47
C GLY A 135 -8.27 8.85 12.59
N ASP A 136 -9.44 8.21 12.46
CA ASP A 136 -9.93 7.26 13.47
C ASP A 136 -9.08 5.99 13.48
N GLU A 137 -8.75 5.44 12.30
CA GLU A 137 -7.83 4.31 12.18
C GLU A 137 -6.41 4.66 12.67
N ALA A 138 -5.92 5.86 12.36
CA ALA A 138 -4.64 6.31 12.91
C ALA A 138 -4.66 6.40 14.44
N ARG A 139 -5.77 6.85 15.05
CA ARG A 139 -5.94 6.93 16.50
C ARG A 139 -6.07 5.55 17.14
N ASP A 140 -6.97 4.72 16.63
CA ASP A 140 -7.44 3.53 17.32
C ASP A 140 -6.64 2.29 16.92
N VAL A 141 -6.24 2.19 15.65
CA VAL A 141 -5.50 1.03 15.12
C VAL A 141 -4.00 1.26 15.21
N LEU A 142 -3.48 2.34 14.61
CA LEU A 142 -2.03 2.59 14.59
C LEU A 142 -1.52 3.03 15.96
N VAL A 143 -2.04 4.12 16.52
CA VAL A 143 -1.61 4.63 17.83
C VAL A 143 -2.02 3.69 18.97
N GLY A 144 -3.23 3.12 18.91
CA GLY A 144 -3.65 2.06 19.83
C GLY A 144 -2.73 0.83 19.75
N GLY A 145 -2.38 0.41 18.54
CA GLY A 145 -1.45 -0.68 18.27
C GLY A 145 -0.04 -0.44 18.83
N LEU A 146 0.53 0.75 18.60
CA LEU A 146 1.82 1.15 19.18
C LEU A 146 1.83 0.98 20.70
N ARG A 147 0.79 1.49 21.39
CA ARG A 147 0.65 1.33 22.84
C ARG A 147 0.54 -0.14 23.25
N LYS A 148 -0.22 -0.94 22.50
CA LYS A 148 -0.41 -2.37 22.77
C LYS A 148 0.90 -3.16 22.73
N VAL A 149 1.85 -2.77 21.89
CA VAL A 149 3.20 -3.38 21.82
C VAL A 149 4.24 -2.68 22.69
N GLY A 150 3.82 -1.76 23.56
CA GLY A 150 4.70 -1.06 24.51
C GLY A 150 5.51 0.09 23.90
N LEU A 151 5.18 0.54 22.69
CA LEU A 151 5.79 1.71 22.06
C LEU A 151 5.00 2.97 22.45
N ASP A 152 5.71 4.00 22.90
CA ASP A 152 5.11 5.30 23.25
C ASP A 152 4.89 6.16 21.98
N PRO A 153 3.63 6.47 21.60
CA PRO A 153 3.35 7.31 20.44
C PRO A 153 3.91 8.74 20.54
N ALA A 154 4.18 9.26 21.74
CA ALA A 154 4.84 10.56 21.89
C ALA A 154 6.30 10.55 21.38
N GLN A 155 6.86 9.36 21.12
CA GLN A 155 8.18 9.19 20.51
C GLN A 155 8.15 9.17 18.98
N ILE A 156 7.00 9.31 18.32
CA ILE A 156 6.94 9.44 16.85
C ILE A 156 7.67 10.72 16.44
N LYS A 157 8.76 10.59 15.68
CA LYS A 157 9.58 11.72 15.17
C LYS A 157 9.42 11.94 13.68
N TYR A 158 9.25 10.86 12.93
CA TYR A 158 9.08 10.88 11.48
C TYR A 158 7.86 10.09 11.06
N VAL A 159 7.15 10.61 10.06
CA VAL A 159 6.15 9.90 9.26
C VAL A 159 6.59 9.99 7.81
N ILE A 160 6.83 8.84 7.19
CA ILE A 160 7.26 8.74 5.79
C ILE A 160 6.10 8.12 5.01
N VAL A 161 5.52 8.89 4.10
CA VAL A 161 4.40 8.43 3.29
C VAL A 161 4.92 7.91 1.96
N GLY A 162 4.57 6.67 1.66
CA GLY A 162 5.08 5.97 0.50
C GLY A 162 4.45 6.42 -0.83
N HIS A 163 3.17 6.83 -0.83
CA HIS A 163 2.53 7.47 -1.99
C HIS A 163 1.24 8.23 -1.63
N GLY A 164 0.80 9.10 -2.52
CA GLY A 164 -0.27 10.09 -2.31
C GLY A 164 -1.72 9.61 -2.36
N HIS A 165 -2.02 8.32 -2.16
CA HIS A 165 -3.41 7.85 -2.05
C HIS A 165 -3.92 7.94 -0.61
N ASN A 166 -5.24 8.02 -0.46
CA ASN A 166 -5.88 8.28 0.83
C ASN A 166 -5.67 7.14 1.85
N ASP A 167 -5.60 5.91 1.39
CA ASP A 167 -5.32 4.72 2.20
C ASP A 167 -3.93 4.74 2.86
N HIS A 168 -3.03 5.61 2.41
CA HIS A 168 -1.71 5.83 2.99
C HIS A 168 -1.54 7.20 3.68
N THR A 169 -2.38 8.19 3.33
CA THR A 169 -2.30 9.58 3.81
C THR A 169 -3.41 9.98 4.79
N GLY A 170 -4.47 9.18 4.91
CA GLY A 170 -5.72 9.59 5.56
C GLY A 170 -5.62 9.82 7.06
N GLY A 171 -4.68 9.15 7.73
CA GLY A 171 -4.39 9.37 9.14
C GLY A 171 -3.42 10.51 9.43
N GLY A 172 -2.79 11.07 8.40
CA GLY A 172 -1.67 11.98 8.55
C GLY A 172 -2.00 13.28 9.28
N VAL A 173 -3.18 13.86 9.04
CA VAL A 173 -3.63 15.09 9.73
C VAL A 173 -3.76 14.87 11.24
N TYR A 174 -4.30 13.71 11.64
CA TYR A 174 -4.39 13.35 13.06
C TYR A 174 -3.00 13.25 13.69
N LEU A 175 -2.05 12.56 13.03
CA LEU A 175 -0.68 12.41 13.52
C LEU A 175 0.07 13.74 13.61
N GLN A 176 -0.08 14.62 12.61
CA GLN A 176 0.47 15.99 12.64
C GLN A 176 -0.08 16.80 13.80
N ASN A 177 -1.36 16.65 14.12
CA ASN A 177 -1.98 17.38 15.22
C ASN A 177 -1.57 16.84 16.59
N ALA A 178 -1.55 15.52 16.75
CA ALA A 178 -1.31 14.86 18.03
C ALA A 178 0.18 14.81 18.44
N PHE A 179 1.10 14.56 17.48
CA PHE A 179 2.49 14.25 17.80
C PHE A 179 3.52 15.18 17.16
N LYS A 180 3.09 16.05 16.22
CA LYS A 180 3.96 17.01 15.52
C LYS A 180 5.23 16.36 14.90
N PRO A 181 5.14 15.19 14.24
CA PRO A 181 6.30 14.59 13.59
C PRO A 181 6.73 15.40 12.37
N ARG A 182 7.96 15.18 11.92
CA ARG A 182 8.36 15.56 10.55
C ARG A 182 7.70 14.61 9.56
N VAL A 183 7.09 15.15 8.52
CA VAL A 183 6.40 14.36 7.49
C VAL A 183 7.12 14.47 6.15
N LEU A 184 7.45 13.32 5.56
CA LEU A 184 8.11 13.21 4.27
C LEU A 184 7.19 12.52 3.26
N MET A 185 7.07 13.09 2.06
CA MET A 185 6.35 12.51 0.92
C MET A 185 6.96 13.04 -0.38
N GLY A 186 6.80 12.31 -1.48
CA GLY A 186 7.23 12.81 -2.80
C GLY A 186 6.51 14.12 -3.17
N ALA A 187 7.27 15.10 -3.68
CA ALA A 187 6.74 16.43 -3.98
C ALA A 187 5.46 16.44 -4.85
N PRO A 188 5.33 15.64 -5.93
CA PRO A 188 4.11 15.61 -6.73
C PRO A 188 2.87 15.10 -5.99
N ASP A 189 3.07 14.27 -4.97
CA ASP A 189 1.98 13.73 -4.15
C ASP A 189 1.51 14.72 -3.08
N TRP A 190 2.38 15.62 -2.61
CA TRP A 190 1.95 16.77 -1.82
C TRP A 190 0.93 17.60 -2.62
N ASP A 191 1.27 17.94 -3.86
CA ASP A 191 0.37 18.75 -4.68
C ASP A 191 -0.94 18.00 -4.98
N THR A 192 -0.87 16.69 -5.21
CA THR A 192 -2.05 15.87 -5.52
C THR A 192 -2.99 15.72 -4.32
N THR A 193 -2.44 15.45 -3.14
CA THR A 193 -3.23 15.33 -1.90
C THR A 193 -3.87 16.65 -1.52
N LEU A 194 -3.12 17.76 -1.59
CA LEU A 194 -3.63 19.11 -1.32
C LEU A 194 -4.75 19.53 -2.29
N ARG A 195 -4.58 19.27 -3.59
CA ARG A 195 -5.63 19.56 -4.60
C ARG A 195 -6.92 18.77 -4.38
N ASN A 196 -6.80 17.53 -3.87
CA ASN A 196 -7.94 16.63 -3.67
C ASN A 196 -8.52 16.67 -2.24
N ALA A 197 -8.04 17.60 -1.42
CA ALA A 197 -8.47 17.77 -0.03
C ALA A 197 -9.96 18.13 0.05
N ARG A 198 -10.64 17.55 1.03
CA ARG A 198 -12.07 17.79 1.29
C ARG A 198 -12.40 17.58 2.76
N PRO A 199 -13.55 18.06 3.27
CA PRO A 199 -13.86 17.97 4.70
C PRO A 199 -13.79 16.55 5.29
N ASP A 200 -14.23 15.53 4.55
CA ASP A 200 -14.19 14.11 4.95
C ASP A 200 -12.83 13.44 4.73
N ARG A 201 -11.93 14.08 3.97
CA ARG A 201 -10.57 13.60 3.67
C ARG A 201 -9.61 14.80 3.63
N PRO A 202 -9.26 15.36 4.80
CA PRO A 202 -8.38 16.52 4.87
C PRO A 202 -6.95 16.11 4.47
N ALA A 203 -6.25 17.01 3.79
CA ALA A 203 -4.84 16.80 3.45
C ALA A 203 -3.94 17.23 4.61
N MET A 204 -2.82 16.52 4.77
CA MET A 204 -1.72 16.93 5.65
C MET A 204 -1.17 18.30 5.22
N MET A 205 -0.65 19.05 6.19
CA MET A 205 0.18 20.21 5.89
C MET A 205 1.50 19.72 5.27
N ARG A 206 1.90 20.29 4.13
CA ARG A 206 3.19 20.00 3.49
C ARG A 206 4.33 20.36 4.43
N ASP A 207 5.26 19.42 4.62
CA ASP A 207 6.45 19.60 5.45
C ASP A 207 7.70 19.41 4.60
N SER A 208 8.08 18.17 4.29
CA SER A 208 9.33 17.87 3.60
C SER A 208 9.08 17.06 2.33
N ASP A 209 9.73 17.50 1.26
CA ASP A 209 9.75 16.78 0.00
C ASP A 209 10.84 15.72 0.02
N VAL A 210 10.52 14.52 -0.46
CA VAL A 210 11.53 13.48 -0.66
C VAL A 210 12.33 13.77 -1.93
N THR A 211 13.66 13.64 -1.84
CA THR A 211 14.56 13.62 -2.99
C THR A 211 15.15 12.22 -3.18
N ASP A 212 15.52 11.89 -4.41
CA ASP A 212 16.08 10.57 -4.72
C ASP A 212 17.40 10.31 -3.98
N GLY A 213 17.53 9.14 -3.36
CA GLY A 213 18.68 8.76 -2.53
C GLY A 213 18.75 9.45 -1.16
N GLN A 214 17.74 10.24 -0.76
CA GLN A 214 17.72 10.91 0.54
C GLN A 214 17.75 9.89 1.68
N THR A 215 18.44 10.22 2.77
CA THR A 215 18.43 9.41 3.99
C THR A 215 17.68 10.10 5.13
N VAL A 216 17.00 9.30 5.94
CA VAL A 216 16.43 9.70 7.23
C VAL A 216 17.13 8.90 8.31
N THR A 217 17.91 9.57 9.14
CA THR A 217 18.59 8.98 10.29
C THR A 217 17.90 9.43 11.58
N LEU A 218 17.49 8.46 12.39
CA LEU A 218 16.98 8.67 13.74
C LEU A 218 17.67 7.69 14.68
N GLY A 219 18.49 8.22 15.59
CA GLY A 219 19.26 7.41 16.53
C GLY A 219 20.20 6.45 15.81
N ASP A 220 20.03 5.15 16.06
CA ASP A 220 20.82 4.04 15.54
C ASP A 220 20.29 3.44 14.22
N THR A 221 19.33 4.12 13.58
CA THR A 221 18.62 3.64 12.39
C THR A 221 18.72 4.67 11.27
N THR A 222 19.08 4.21 10.07
CA THR A 222 19.06 5.00 8.83
C THR A 222 18.19 4.30 7.80
N VAL A 223 17.26 5.04 7.22
CA VAL A 223 16.41 4.62 6.10
C VAL A 223 16.83 5.40 4.86
N THR A 224 16.93 4.74 3.71
CA THR A 224 17.15 5.41 2.41
C THR A 224 15.83 5.49 1.65
N LEU A 225 15.53 6.66 1.08
CA LEU A 225 14.33 6.95 0.31
C LEU A 225 14.73 7.12 -1.16
N MET A 226 13.97 6.49 -2.06
CA MET A 226 14.22 6.56 -3.50
C MET A 226 12.92 6.88 -4.22
N LEU A 227 12.99 7.70 -5.27
CA LEU A 227 11.83 8.05 -6.07
C LEU A 227 11.50 6.89 -7.03
N THR A 228 10.26 6.40 -6.97
CA THR A 228 9.75 5.36 -7.86
C THR A 228 8.39 5.78 -8.43
N PRO A 229 8.34 6.89 -9.21
CA PRO A 229 7.09 7.41 -9.74
C PRO A 229 6.43 6.38 -10.65
N GLY A 230 5.09 6.38 -10.70
CA GLY A 230 4.32 5.52 -11.60
C GLY A 230 2.94 5.21 -11.04
N HIS A 231 2.88 4.55 -9.87
CA HIS A 231 1.61 4.29 -9.18
C HIS A 231 0.88 5.59 -8.83
N THR A 232 1.65 6.52 -8.26
CA THR A 232 1.36 7.96 -8.23
C THR A 232 2.62 8.70 -8.70
N PRO A 233 2.51 9.98 -9.10
CA PRO A 233 3.67 10.73 -9.58
C PRO A 233 4.75 10.96 -8.51
N GLY A 234 4.42 10.90 -7.21
CA GLY A 234 5.35 11.06 -6.10
C GLY A 234 5.65 9.78 -5.31
N THR A 235 5.29 8.59 -5.83
CA THR A 235 5.56 7.32 -5.15
C THR A 235 7.05 7.15 -4.84
N ILE A 236 7.34 6.65 -3.64
CA ILE A 236 8.70 6.34 -3.18
C ILE A 236 8.86 4.86 -2.80
N ALA A 237 10.09 4.40 -2.87
CA ALA A 237 10.57 3.16 -2.28
C ALA A 237 11.51 3.46 -1.12
N MET A 238 11.64 2.52 -0.19
CA MET A 238 12.41 2.71 1.05
C MET A 238 13.28 1.49 1.33
N LEU A 239 14.57 1.69 1.57
CA LEU A 239 15.44 0.67 2.15
C LEU A 239 15.51 0.84 3.66
N MET A 240 15.07 -0.19 4.37
CA MET A 240 14.88 -0.19 5.82
C MET A 240 15.73 -1.28 6.49
N PRO A 241 16.41 -0.97 7.60
CA PRO A 241 17.15 -1.96 8.37
C PRO A 241 16.19 -2.77 9.25
N ALA A 242 16.21 -4.10 9.08
CA ALA A 242 15.41 -5.05 9.82
C ALA A 242 16.31 -5.97 10.66
N ARG A 243 16.19 -5.94 11.99
CA ARG A 243 17.03 -6.70 12.91
C ARG A 243 16.42 -8.06 13.19
N PHE A 244 17.21 -9.11 13.01
CA PHE A 244 16.84 -10.46 13.39
C PHE A 244 18.03 -11.17 14.03
N ARG A 245 17.88 -11.55 15.30
CA ARG A 245 18.85 -12.36 16.04
C ARG A 245 20.26 -11.75 16.01
N GLY A 246 20.34 -10.45 16.25
CA GLY A 246 21.59 -9.70 16.32
C GLY A 246 22.22 -9.36 14.98
N ARG A 247 21.58 -9.68 13.85
CA ARG A 247 22.01 -9.26 12.51
C ARG A 247 21.04 -8.23 11.93
N THR A 248 21.58 -7.26 11.20
CA THR A 248 20.79 -6.30 10.42
C THR A 248 20.66 -6.83 9.00
N HIS A 249 19.41 -6.96 8.57
CA HIS A 249 18.98 -7.31 7.22
C HIS A 249 18.45 -6.07 6.50
N THR A 250 18.49 -6.08 5.17
CA THR A 250 18.00 -4.96 4.36
C THR A 250 16.64 -5.33 3.75
N ALA A 251 15.59 -4.60 4.13
CA ALA A 251 14.26 -4.74 3.57
C ALA A 251 13.95 -3.60 2.58
N LEU A 252 13.40 -3.94 1.41
CA LEU A 252 12.93 -2.97 0.43
C LEU A 252 11.41 -2.82 0.56
N MET A 253 10.91 -1.68 1.03
CA MET A 253 9.49 -1.37 1.01
C MET A 253 9.13 -0.64 -0.28
N LEU A 254 8.15 -1.17 -1.01
CA LEU A 254 7.60 -0.61 -2.23
C LEU A 254 6.16 -0.19 -1.95
N SER A 255 5.90 1.11 -1.90
CA SER A 255 4.55 1.60 -1.60
C SER A 255 3.61 1.57 -2.83
N GLY A 256 4.16 1.45 -4.03
CA GLY A 256 3.42 1.16 -5.26
C GLY A 256 4.38 0.62 -6.31
N THR A 257 3.89 -0.19 -7.26
CA THR A 257 4.76 -0.91 -8.23
C THR A 257 4.30 -0.82 -9.68
N GLN A 258 3.36 0.08 -9.95
CA GLN A 258 2.92 0.34 -11.31
C GLN A 258 4.01 1.13 -12.04
N MET A 259 4.33 0.68 -13.26
CA MET A 259 5.34 1.28 -14.14
C MET A 259 4.68 1.59 -15.49
N PRO A 260 3.78 2.59 -15.57
CA PRO A 260 2.98 2.84 -16.77
C PRO A 260 3.76 3.52 -17.91
N THR A 261 5.00 3.94 -17.66
CA THR A 261 5.86 4.64 -18.64
C THR A 261 7.30 4.11 -18.61
N PRO A 262 8.08 4.30 -19.70
CA PRO A 262 9.52 4.03 -19.69
C PRO A 262 10.28 4.75 -18.58
N GLN A 263 9.88 5.99 -18.25
CA GLN A 263 10.48 6.78 -17.17
C GLN A 263 10.25 6.13 -15.81
N SER A 264 9.00 5.70 -15.53
CA SER A 264 8.71 4.96 -14.29
C SER A 264 9.50 3.65 -14.22
N LEU A 265 9.57 2.88 -15.32
CA LEU A 265 10.37 1.66 -15.36
C LEU A 265 11.86 1.95 -15.09
N GLY A 266 12.43 2.98 -15.70
CA GLY A 266 13.82 3.39 -15.46
C GLY A 266 14.11 3.76 -14.01
N ALA A 267 13.15 4.38 -13.31
CA ALA A 267 13.29 4.65 -11.88
C ALA A 267 13.33 3.34 -11.06
N PHE A 268 12.47 2.37 -11.36
CA PHE A 268 12.53 1.05 -10.71
C PHE A 268 13.82 0.29 -11.05
N GLU A 269 14.30 0.37 -12.28
CA GLU A 269 15.59 -0.21 -12.68
C GLU A 269 16.74 0.36 -11.85
N HIS A 270 16.79 1.69 -11.70
CA HIS A 270 17.76 2.36 -10.85
C HIS A 270 17.67 1.86 -9.41
N VAL A 271 16.47 1.92 -8.81
CA VAL A 271 16.28 1.50 -7.42
C VAL A 271 16.64 0.03 -7.21
N PHE A 272 16.26 -0.86 -8.12
CA PHE A 272 16.52 -2.29 -7.95
C PHE A 272 17.98 -2.64 -8.20
N ASN A 273 18.57 -2.15 -9.29
CA ASN A 273 19.91 -2.55 -9.71
C ASN A 273 21.00 -1.76 -9.01
N ASP A 274 20.84 -0.45 -8.87
CA ASP A 274 21.87 0.42 -8.32
C ASP A 274 21.82 0.57 -6.82
N VAL A 275 20.66 0.32 -6.20
CA VAL A 275 20.48 0.50 -4.76
C VAL A 275 20.20 -0.83 -4.07
N ALA A 276 19.04 -1.45 -4.30
CA ALA A 276 18.58 -2.62 -3.53
C ALA A 276 19.51 -3.84 -3.67
N LYS A 277 19.91 -4.20 -4.91
CA LYS A 277 20.84 -5.31 -5.13
C LYS A 277 22.24 -5.01 -4.60
N LYS A 278 22.76 -3.79 -4.79
CA LYS A 278 24.08 -3.39 -4.25
C LYS A 278 24.10 -3.42 -2.72
N GLN A 279 22.99 -3.05 -2.07
CA GLN A 279 22.82 -3.15 -0.62
C GLN A 279 22.36 -4.53 -0.14
N ARG A 280 22.32 -5.53 -1.04
CA ARG A 280 21.95 -6.92 -0.74
C ARG A 280 20.61 -7.03 -0.01
N ALA A 281 19.59 -6.33 -0.49
CA ALA A 281 18.23 -6.48 0.02
C ALA A 281 17.79 -7.96 -0.01
N GLU A 282 17.00 -8.35 1.00
CA GLU A 282 16.62 -9.73 1.25
C GLU A 282 15.11 -9.95 1.28
N THR A 283 14.32 -8.88 1.21
CA THR A 283 12.87 -8.98 1.26
C THR A 283 12.19 -7.75 0.66
N ALA A 284 10.95 -7.93 0.18
CA ALA A 284 10.08 -6.85 -0.23
C ALA A 284 8.91 -6.72 0.75
N LEU A 285 8.61 -5.48 1.14
CA LEU A 285 7.46 -5.11 1.97
C LEU A 285 6.57 -4.16 1.17
N GLY A 286 5.30 -4.05 1.56
CA GLY A 286 4.34 -3.17 0.91
C GLY A 286 3.44 -2.45 1.91
N GLY A 287 2.83 -1.34 1.48
CA GLY A 287 1.73 -0.71 2.22
C GLY A 287 0.44 -1.54 2.17
N HIS A 288 0.30 -2.38 1.15
CA HIS A 288 -0.70 -3.45 1.09
C HIS A 288 0.03 -4.79 1.29
N PRO A 289 -0.23 -5.55 2.37
CA PRO A 289 0.53 -6.75 2.71
C PRO A 289 0.28 -7.92 1.77
N ASP A 290 -0.75 -7.85 0.92
CA ASP A 290 -1.15 -8.87 -0.05
C ASP A 290 -0.73 -8.55 -1.50
N ILE A 291 -0.22 -7.34 -1.76
CA ILE A 291 0.38 -6.95 -3.03
C ILE A 291 1.90 -7.19 -2.94
N LEU A 292 2.53 -7.66 -4.02
CA LEU A 292 3.96 -7.98 -4.16
C LEU A 292 4.32 -9.38 -3.67
N ILE A 293 5.27 -9.51 -2.72
CA ILE A 293 5.39 -10.72 -1.93
C ILE A 293 4.17 -10.70 -1.02
N ASN A 294 3.22 -11.61 -1.24
CA ASN A 294 2.10 -11.73 -0.32
C ASN A 294 2.66 -12.06 1.08
N THR A 295 2.70 -11.05 1.93
CA THR A 295 3.29 -11.11 3.27
C THR A 295 2.32 -11.66 4.28
N LEU A 296 1.01 -11.76 3.99
CA LEU A 296 0.03 -12.31 4.93
C LEU A 296 0.35 -13.77 5.34
N PRO A 297 0.67 -14.72 4.43
CA PRO A 297 1.15 -16.04 4.83
C PRO A 297 2.44 -16.01 5.64
N ALA A 298 3.35 -15.07 5.36
CA ALA A 298 4.60 -14.92 6.10
C ALA A 298 4.35 -14.38 7.53
N MET A 299 3.41 -13.43 7.68
CA MET A 299 2.93 -12.92 8.96
C MET A 299 2.27 -14.04 9.79
N GLU A 300 1.44 -14.88 9.16
CA GLU A 300 0.85 -16.04 9.84
C GLU A 300 1.91 -17.07 10.24
N ALA A 301 2.91 -17.31 9.38
CA ALA A 301 4.02 -18.21 9.67
C ALA A 301 4.90 -17.71 10.83
N LEU A 302 5.09 -16.38 10.98
CA LEU A 302 5.84 -15.80 12.10
C LEU A 302 5.26 -16.26 13.45
N GLY A 303 3.94 -16.24 13.62
CA GLY A 303 3.30 -16.67 14.87
C GLY A 303 3.58 -18.12 15.27
N ARG A 304 3.99 -18.97 14.32
CA ARG A 304 4.35 -20.38 14.55
C ARG A 304 5.86 -20.61 14.70
N GLN A 305 6.68 -19.75 14.13
CA GLN A 305 8.12 -20.03 13.94
C GLN A 305 9.02 -19.06 14.72
N TYR A 306 8.62 -17.80 14.92
CA TYR A 306 9.43 -16.79 15.59
C TYR A 306 9.56 -17.08 17.11
N PRO A 307 10.76 -16.92 17.72
CA PRO A 307 12.02 -16.42 17.14
C PRO A 307 12.98 -17.52 16.65
N THR A 308 12.49 -18.75 16.45
CA THR A 308 13.32 -19.90 16.03
C THR A 308 13.24 -20.17 14.52
N GLY A 309 14.13 -21.00 13.97
CA GLY A 309 14.13 -21.32 12.54
C GLY A 309 14.55 -20.17 11.60
N ALA A 310 14.25 -20.35 10.32
CA ALA A 310 14.47 -19.35 9.28
C ALA A 310 13.37 -18.29 9.31
N HIS A 311 13.72 -17.03 9.04
CA HIS A 311 12.74 -15.95 9.04
C HIS A 311 11.89 -16.01 7.75
N PRO A 312 10.55 -16.07 7.83
CA PRO A 312 9.70 -16.29 6.65
C PRO A 312 9.73 -15.15 5.63
N PHE A 313 10.13 -13.95 6.04
CA PHE A 313 10.32 -12.81 5.13
C PHE A 313 11.65 -12.81 4.38
N LEU A 314 12.68 -13.49 4.89
CA LEU A 314 14.04 -13.34 4.37
C LEU A 314 14.32 -14.32 3.24
N TYR A 315 14.71 -13.80 2.09
CA TYR A 315 15.24 -14.55 0.97
C TYR A 315 16.77 -14.40 0.93
N PRO A 316 17.52 -15.41 0.47
CA PRO A 316 18.91 -15.20 0.11
C PRO A 316 19.01 -14.03 -0.90
N PRO A 317 20.01 -13.12 -0.80
CA PRO A 317 20.11 -11.96 -1.68
C PRO A 317 20.06 -12.29 -3.19
N GLU A 318 20.65 -13.41 -3.60
CA GLU A 318 20.58 -13.89 -5.00
C GLU A 318 19.17 -14.27 -5.44
N ARG A 319 18.37 -14.87 -4.54
CA ARG A 319 16.96 -15.17 -4.80
C ARG A 319 16.15 -13.87 -4.86
N PHE A 320 16.40 -12.93 -3.95
CA PHE A 320 15.72 -11.64 -3.96
C PHE A 320 16.09 -10.79 -5.19
N GLY A 321 17.34 -10.82 -5.63
CA GLY A 321 17.77 -10.17 -6.88
C GLY A 321 16.99 -10.66 -8.10
N ARG A 322 16.80 -11.98 -8.22
CA ARG A 322 15.94 -12.57 -9.27
C ARG A 322 14.48 -12.17 -9.14
N TYR A 323 13.96 -12.05 -7.91
CA TYR A 323 12.61 -11.52 -7.69
C TYR A 323 12.47 -10.10 -8.26
N LEU A 324 13.44 -9.22 -8.00
CA LEU A 324 13.45 -7.87 -8.57
C LEU A 324 13.54 -7.88 -10.10
N ASP A 325 14.34 -8.78 -10.68
CA ASP A 325 14.42 -8.95 -12.15
C ASP A 325 13.09 -9.39 -12.76
N ILE A 326 12.36 -10.30 -12.11
CA ILE A 326 11.02 -10.72 -12.53
C ILE A 326 10.08 -9.51 -12.56
N VAL A 327 10.10 -8.68 -11.52
CA VAL A 327 9.26 -7.48 -11.44
C VAL A 327 9.55 -6.52 -12.60
N LEU A 328 10.82 -6.31 -12.95
CA LEU A 328 11.23 -5.48 -14.08
C LEU A 328 10.82 -6.08 -15.43
N GLU A 329 11.03 -7.38 -15.64
CA GLU A 329 10.62 -8.07 -16.87
C GLU A 329 9.11 -8.00 -17.07
N CYS A 330 8.32 -8.27 -16.02
CA CYS A 330 6.86 -8.13 -16.10
C CYS A 330 6.43 -6.65 -16.29
N GLY A 331 7.24 -5.69 -15.82
CA GLY A 331 7.11 -4.27 -16.13
C GLY A 331 7.27 -3.96 -17.61
N ARG A 332 8.37 -4.43 -18.21
CA ARG A 332 8.64 -4.32 -19.66
C ARG A 332 7.53 -4.98 -20.47
N ALA A 333 7.03 -6.13 -20.04
CA ALA A 333 5.96 -6.83 -20.73
C ALA A 333 4.70 -5.95 -20.86
N ARG A 334 4.33 -5.24 -19.79
CA ARG A 334 3.17 -4.34 -19.79
C ARG A 334 3.38 -3.14 -20.73
N LEU A 335 4.54 -2.50 -20.70
CA LEU A 335 4.86 -1.39 -21.61
C LEU A 335 4.83 -1.83 -23.08
N ALA A 336 5.47 -2.96 -23.39
CA ALA A 336 5.51 -3.50 -24.75
C ALA A 336 4.11 -3.87 -25.29
N ALA A 337 3.19 -4.28 -24.41
CA ALA A 337 1.80 -4.53 -24.79
C ALA A 337 1.02 -3.24 -25.09
N MET A 338 1.29 -2.17 -24.35
CA MET A 338 0.65 -0.86 -24.57
C MET A 338 1.14 -0.18 -25.84
N GLU A 339 2.43 -0.30 -26.18
CA GLU A 339 3.02 0.22 -27.42
C GLU A 339 2.47 -0.47 -28.67
N SER A 340 2.12 -1.76 -28.58
CA SER A 340 1.53 -2.51 -29.70
C SER A 340 0.05 -2.19 -30.00
N GLY A 341 -0.58 -1.30 -29.22
CA GLY A 341 -1.99 -0.92 -29.36
C GLY A 341 -2.25 0.29 -30.28
N THR A 342 -1.20 0.97 -30.76
CA THR A 342 -1.32 2.08 -31.71
C THR A 342 -1.26 1.54 -33.14
N PHE A 343 -2.39 1.04 -33.65
CA PHE A 343 -2.60 0.73 -35.06
C PHE A 343 -3.87 1.40 -35.57
#